data_AF-A0A914NYQ5-F1
#
_entry.id   AF-A0A914NYQ5-F1
#
_cell.length_a   1.000
_cell.length_b   1.000
_cell.length_c   1.000
_cell.angle_alpha   90.00
_cell.angle_beta   90.00
_cell.angle_gamma   90.00
#
_symmetry.space_group_name_H-M   'P 1'
#
loop_
_entity.id
_entity.type
_entity.pdbx_description
1 polymer ?
#
loop_
_entity_poly.entity_id
_entity_poly.type
_entity_poly.pdbx_seq_one_letter_code
_entity_poly.pdbx_strand_id
1 'polypeptide(L)'
;MAQYVPWYFKRSCPIFCWPCVPVYTGIWPGRKFLLILGAVLFAIGLMMLLGLLLICVAVECSAVASPLLIFAFLLIVLGILFFHCGWAAHLLDYGGKVPDE
;
A
#
# COMPACT_ATOMS: atom_id res chain seq x y z
N MET A 1 -24.22 27.77 -5.03
CA MET A 1 -22.95 27.08 -5.38
C MET A 1 -22.90 25.78 -4.61
N ALA A 2 -22.66 24.65 -5.27
CA ALA A 2 -22.49 23.37 -4.58
C ALA A 2 -21.18 23.41 -3.77
N GLN A 3 -21.27 23.18 -2.47
CA GLN A 3 -20.11 23.15 -1.57
C GLN A 3 -19.20 21.97 -1.95
N TYR A 4 -17.88 22.20 -2.01
CA TYR A 4 -16.92 21.13 -2.27
C TYR A 4 -17.02 20.06 -1.16
N VAL A 5 -17.31 18.83 -1.57
CA VAL A 5 -17.28 17.67 -0.69
C VAL A 5 -16.02 16.87 -1.02
N PRO A 6 -15.09 16.70 -0.06
CA PRO A 6 -13.88 15.93 -0.28
C PRO A 6 -14.16 14.48 -0.71
N TRP A 7 -13.25 13.92 -1.51
CA TRP A 7 -13.38 12.57 -2.08
C TRP A 7 -13.55 11.47 -1.01
N TYR A 8 -12.91 11.63 0.16
CA TYR A 8 -13.02 10.69 1.27
C TYR A 8 -14.42 10.66 1.90
N PHE A 9 -15.16 11.78 1.86
CA PHE A 9 -16.57 11.81 2.28
C PHE A 9 -17.51 11.19 1.24
N LYS A 10 -17.13 11.20 -0.04
CA LYS A 10 -17.88 10.57 -1.13
C LYS A 10 -17.65 9.07 -1.26
N ARG A 11 -16.72 8.49 -0.48
CA ARG A 11 -16.27 7.09 -0.61
C ARG A 11 -15.76 6.77 -2.03
N SER A 12 -15.13 7.77 -2.67
CA SER A 12 -14.56 7.62 -4.01
C SER A 12 -13.04 7.67 -3.92
N CYS A 13 -12.35 6.96 -4.82
CA CYS A 13 -10.91 7.09 -4.95
C CYS A 13 -10.54 8.53 -5.39
N PRO A 14 -9.35 9.02 -5.05
CA PRO A 14 -8.85 10.29 -5.57
C PRO A 14 -8.86 10.31 -7.11
N ILE A 15 -8.97 11.50 -7.71
CA ILE A 15 -9.18 11.61 -9.17
C ILE A 15 -8.04 11.00 -10.00
N PHE A 16 -6.82 11.00 -9.47
CA PHE A 16 -5.64 10.39 -10.10
C PHE A 16 -5.69 8.85 -10.14
N CYS A 17 -6.55 8.22 -9.33
CA CYS A 17 -6.71 6.79 -9.24
C CYS A 17 -7.84 6.24 -10.13
N TRP A 18 -8.50 7.08 -10.94
CA TRP A 18 -9.56 6.66 -11.86
C TRP A 18 -9.17 5.52 -12.81
N PRO A 19 -7.99 5.53 -13.46
CA PRO A 19 -7.55 4.42 -14.31
C PRO A 19 -7.37 3.09 -13.56
N CYS A 20 -7.18 3.16 -12.23
CA CYS A 20 -6.92 2.00 -11.37
C CYS A 20 -8.19 1.42 -10.76
N VAL A 21 -9.36 2.06 -10.94
CA VAL A 21 -10.65 1.57 -10.46
C VAL A 21 -10.93 0.10 -10.84
N PRO A 22 -10.75 -0.37 -12.09
CA PRO A 22 -10.98 -1.78 -12.43
C PRO A 22 -10.10 -2.76 -11.65
N VAL A 23 -8.90 -2.32 -11.25
CA VAL A 23 -7.99 -3.13 -10.43
C VAL A 23 -8.53 -3.21 -9.00
N TYR A 24 -9.03 -2.11 -8.45
CA TYR A 24 -9.59 -2.07 -7.10
C TYR A 24 -10.89 -2.87 -6.98
N THR A 25 -11.74 -2.86 -8.02
CA THR A 25 -12.96 -3.68 -8.06
C THR A 25 -12.62 -5.17 -8.18
N GLY A 26 -11.62 -5.55 -8.98
CA GLY A 26 -11.13 -6.94 -9.04
C GLY A 26 -10.54 -7.45 -7.71
N ILE A 27 -9.90 -6.57 -6.94
CA ILE A 27 -9.30 -6.86 -5.63
C ILE A 27 -10.32 -6.87 -4.47
N TRP A 28 -11.52 -6.32 -4.70
CA TRP A 28 -12.56 -6.14 -3.69
C TRP A 28 -12.87 -7.36 -2.80
N PRO A 29 -13.00 -8.62 -3.31
CA PRO A 29 -13.30 -9.77 -2.44
C PRO A 29 -12.21 -10.03 -1.39
N GLY A 30 -10.96 -9.66 -1.70
CA GLY A 30 -9.79 -9.83 -0.83
C GLY A 30 -9.33 -8.55 -0.12
N ARG A 31 -10.10 -7.45 -0.16
CA ARG A 31 -9.63 -6.11 0.26
C ARG A 31 -9.00 -6.06 1.66
N LYS A 32 -9.62 -6.72 2.64
CA LYS A 32 -9.11 -6.76 4.03
C LYS A 32 -7.81 -7.55 4.12
N PHE A 33 -7.74 -8.69 3.42
CA PHE A 33 -6.54 -9.52 3.38
C PHE A 33 -5.37 -8.77 2.75
N LEU A 34 -5.58 -8.13 1.60
CA LEU A 34 -4.53 -7.36 0.92
C LEU A 34 -4.07 -6.13 1.71
N LEU A 35 -4.99 -5.46 2.42
CA LEU A 35 -4.63 -4.36 3.31
C LEU A 35 -3.73 -4.82 4.46
N ILE A 36 -4.10 -5.92 5.13
CA ILE A 36 -3.30 -6.50 6.22
C ILE A 36 -1.95 -6.99 5.71
N LEU A 37 -1.93 -7.72 4.58
CA LEU A 37 -0.71 -8.22 3.97
C LEU A 37 0.23 -7.07 3.57
N GLY A 38 -0.31 -6.01 2.96
CA GLY A 38 0.45 -4.81 2.61
C GLY A 38 1.06 -4.12 3.84
N ALA A 39 0.29 -3.97 4.91
CA ALA A 39 0.78 -3.40 6.17
C ALA A 39 1.91 -4.24 6.79
N VAL A 40 1.79 -5.57 6.77
CA VAL A 40 2.80 -6.49 7.29
C VAL A 40 4.08 -6.43 6.45
N LEU A 41 3.97 -6.50 5.12
CA LEU A 41 5.13 -6.42 4.20
C LEU A 41 5.87 -5.08 4.36
N PHE A 42 5.12 -3.98 4.45
CA PHE A 42 5.68 -2.66 4.68
C PHE A 42 6.42 -2.57 6.02
N ALA A 43 5.82 -3.07 7.11
CA ALA A 43 6.46 -3.11 8.42
C ALA A 43 7.75 -3.94 8.41
N ILE A 44 7.75 -5.12 7.79
CA ILE A 44 8.94 -5.97 7.66
C ILE A 44 10.03 -5.23 6.87
N GLY A 45 9.68 -4.60 5.75
CA GLY A 45 10.63 -3.83 4.95
C GLY A 45 11.26 -2.66 5.71
N LEU A 46 10.48 -1.92 6.50
CA LEU A 46 10.99 -0.87 7.38
C LEU A 46 11.91 -1.41 8.47
N MET A 47 11.53 -2.51 9.12
CA MET A 47 12.36 -3.14 10.16
C MET A 47 13.69 -3.66 9.58
N MET A 48 13.66 -4.23 8.37
CA MET A 48 14.87 -4.63 7.66
C MET A 48 15.76 -3.44 7.30
N LEU A 49 15.19 -2.34 6.80
CA LEU A 49 15.94 -1.13 6.45
C LEU A 49 16.59 -0.49 7.68
N LEU A 50 15.84 -0.38 8.79
CA LEU A 50 16.36 0.11 10.07
C LEU A 50 17.47 -0.80 10.61
N GLY A 51 17.27 -2.12 10.56
CA GLY A 51 18.28 -3.10 10.97
C GLY A 51 19.56 -3.00 10.14
N LEU A 52 19.43 -2.84 8.82
CA LEU A 52 20.57 -2.65 7.92
C LEU A 52 21.33 -1.36 8.24
N LEU A 53 20.61 -0.27 8.52
CA LEU A 53 21.23 1.00 8.92
C LEU A 53 22.02 0.85 10.22
N LEU A 54 21.49 0.15 11.22
CA LEU A 54 22.19 -0.15 12.47
C LEU A 54 23.44 -1.00 12.24
N ILE A 55 23.34 -2.05 11.43
CA ILE A 55 24.48 -2.94 11.10
C ILE A 55 25.56 -2.15 10.35
N CYS A 56 25.18 -1.34 9.37
CA CYS A 56 26.15 -0.59 8.57
C CYS A 56 26.83 0.56 9.33
N VAL A 57 26.22 1.08 10.39
CA VAL A 57 26.87 2.02 11.32
C VAL A 57 27.81 1.28 12.28
N ALA A 58 27.46 0.05 12.68
CA ALA A 58 28.26 -0.73 13.62
C ALA A 58 29.47 -1.43 12.98
N VAL A 59 29.38 -1.84 11.71
CA VAL A 59 30.40 -2.63 10.99
C VAL A 59 30.48 -2.16 9.54
N GLU A 60 31.69 -2.17 8.95
CA GLU A 60 31.88 -1.86 7.53
C GLU A 60 31.07 -2.83 6.64
N CYS A 61 30.04 -2.30 5.98
CA CYS A 61 28.88 -3.04 5.47
C CYS A 61 28.96 -3.43 3.98
N SER A 62 30.12 -3.30 3.35
CA SER A 62 30.27 -3.28 1.89
C SER A 62 29.82 -4.55 1.18
N ALA A 63 29.89 -5.72 1.84
CA ALA A 63 29.52 -7.01 1.25
C ALA A 63 28.03 -7.39 1.42
N VAL A 64 27.35 -6.88 2.45
CA VAL A 64 26.00 -7.34 2.86
C VAL A 64 24.93 -6.29 2.56
N ALA A 65 25.31 -5.01 2.44
CA ALA A 65 24.38 -3.90 2.26
C ALA A 65 23.54 -4.02 0.98
N SER A 66 24.15 -4.40 -0.15
CA SER A 66 23.52 -4.31 -1.47
C SER A 66 22.29 -5.21 -1.67
N PRO A 67 22.35 -6.55 -1.43
CA PRO A 67 21.19 -7.41 -1.67
C PRO A 67 20.05 -7.18 -0.67
N LEU A 68 20.38 -6.95 0.60
CA LEU A 68 19.37 -6.69 1.64
C LEU A 68 18.69 -5.33 1.46
N LEU A 69 19.42 -4.30 1.00
CA LEU A 69 18.82 -3.00 0.71
C LEU A 69 17.81 -3.09 -0.43
N ILE A 70 18.16 -3.77 -1.53
CA ILE A 70 17.24 -3.99 -2.66
C ILE A 70 16.00 -4.77 -2.19
N PHE A 71 16.20 -5.83 -1.42
CA PHE A 71 15.10 -6.65 -0.90
C PHE A 71 14.17 -5.86 0.04
N ALA A 72 14.74 -5.07 0.96
CA ALA A 72 13.96 -4.22 1.86
C ALA A 72 13.13 -3.19 1.07
N PHE A 73 13.72 -2.57 0.04
CA PHE A 73 13.02 -1.61 -0.81
C PHE A 73 11.87 -2.24 -1.59
N LEU A 74 12.07 -3.44 -2.14
CA LEU A 74 11.01 -4.20 -2.82
C LEU A 74 9.85 -4.51 -1.87
N LEU A 75 10.13 -4.93 -0.64
CA LEU A 75 9.09 -5.18 0.37
C LEU A 75 8.32 -3.92 0.72
N ILE A 76 9.00 -2.77 0.84
CA ILE A 76 8.36 -1.48 1.11
C ILE A 76 7.44 -1.09 -0.05
N VAL A 77 7.92 -1.15 -1.29
CA VAL A 77 7.14 -0.75 -2.48
C VAL A 77 5.93 -1.68 -2.66
N LEU A 78 6.11 -3.00 -2.58
CA LEU A 78 5.01 -3.96 -2.66
C LEU A 78 4.02 -3.79 -1.50
N GLY A 79 4.52 -3.55 -0.29
CA GLY A 79 3.71 -3.29 0.89
C GLY A 79 2.82 -2.05 0.72
N ILE A 80 3.38 -0.94 0.26
CA ILE A 80 2.63 0.29 -0.04
C ILE A 80 1.60 0.05 -1.14
N LEU A 81 1.97 -0.65 -2.22
CA LEU A 81 1.07 -0.93 -3.33
C LEU A 81 -0.15 -1.75 -2.87
N PHE A 82 0.07 -2.84 -2.12
CA PHE A 82 -1.02 -3.68 -1.60
C PHE A 82 -1.86 -2.94 -0.56
N PHE A 83 -1.23 -2.15 0.31
CA PHE A 83 -1.94 -1.32 1.27
C PHE A 83 -2.84 -0.29 0.56
N HIS A 84 -2.32 0.38 -0.47
CA HIS A 84 -3.08 1.32 -1.29
C HIS A 84 -4.24 0.61 -1.99
N CYS A 85 -4.00 -0.51 -2.66
CA CYS A 85 -5.05 -1.23 -3.39
C CYS A 85 -6.15 -1.74 -2.45
N GLY A 86 -5.77 -2.30 -1.28
CA GLY A 86 -6.72 -2.75 -0.27
C GLY A 86 -7.53 -1.60 0.34
N TRP A 87 -6.87 -0.46 0.61
CA TRP A 87 -7.53 0.74 1.11
C TRP A 87 -8.50 1.34 0.09
N ALA A 88 -8.07 1.46 -1.17
CA ALA A 88 -8.90 1.96 -2.26
C ALA A 88 -10.12 1.05 -2.50
N ALA A 89 -9.93 -0.28 -2.52
CA ALA A 89 -11.01 -1.24 -2.64
C ALA A 89 -11.97 -1.19 -1.43
N HIS A 90 -11.47 -0.87 -0.24
CA HIS A 90 -12.29 -0.63 0.95
C HIS A 90 -13.10 0.66 0.87
N LEU A 91 -12.55 1.73 0.30
CA LEU A 91 -13.29 2.97 0.09
C LEU A 91 -14.45 2.78 -0.89
N LEU A 92 -14.27 1.96 -1.92
CA LEU A 92 -15.32 1.62 -2.90
C LEU A 92 -16.42 0.68 -2.35
N ASP A 93 -16.39 0.36 -1.05
CA ASP A 93 -17.39 -0.50 -0.42
C ASP A 93 -18.61 0.33 0.02
N TYR A 94 -19.67 0.32 -0.80
CA TYR A 94 -20.96 0.92 -0.48
C TYR A 94 -21.86 -0.06 0.27
N GLY A 95 -21.36 -0.61 1.38
CA GLY A 95 -22.13 -1.53 2.23
C GLY A 95 -22.34 -2.91 1.61
N GLY A 96 -21.29 -3.47 1.00
CA GLY A 96 -21.33 -4.79 0.36
C GLY A 96 -21.56 -4.75 -1.15
N LYS A 97 -21.69 -3.55 -1.74
CA LYS A 97 -21.82 -3.35 -3.18
C LYS A 97 -20.67 -2.46 -3.68
N VAL A 98 -20.06 -2.88 -4.77
CA VAL A 98 -19.21 -2.01 -5.59
C VAL A 98 -20.16 -1.04 -6.30
N PRO A 99 -19.81 0.24 -6.52
CA PRO A 99 -20.65 1.10 -7.34
C PRO A 99 -20.59 0.56 -8.77
N ASP A 100 -21.58 -0.25 -9.12
CA ASP A 100 -21.93 -0.53 -10.50
C ASP A 100 -22.37 0.81 -11.11
N GLU A 101 -21.90 1.09 -12.32
CA GLU A 101 -22.09 2.33 -13.08
C GLU A 101 -23.53 2.89 -13.01
#